data_AF-A0A7C5PB30-F1
#
_entry.id   AF-A0A7C5PB30-F1
#
_cell.length_a   1.000
_cell.length_b   1.000
_cell.length_c   1.000
_cell.angle_alpha   90.00
_cell.angle_beta   90.00
_cell.angle_gamma   90.00
#
_symmetry.space_group_name_H-M   'P 1'
#
loop_
_entity.id
_entity.type
_entity.pdbx_description
1 polymer ?
#
loop_
_entity_poly.entity_id
_entity_poly.type
_entity_poly.pdbx_seq_one_letter_code
_entity_poly.pdbx_strand_id
1 'polypeptide(L)' 'MNTRFANQVVIVTGASTGIGRATALAFADAGARVVLAARNEAKLRELAALRPDRFLVVPTDVTRDADVARLV' A
#
# COMPACT_ATOMS: atom_id res chain seq x y z
N MET A 1 -5.29 -7.20 18.66
CA MET A 1 -4.97 -6.49 17.41
C MET A 1 -4.66 -5.04 17.78
N ASN A 2 -3.52 -4.52 17.35
CA ASN A 2 -3.16 -3.12 17.59
C ASN A 2 -4.02 -2.24 16.67
N THR A 3 -4.68 -1.20 17.20
CA THR A 3 -5.58 -0.31 16.42
C THR A 3 -5.04 1.11 16.32
N ARG A 4 -3.74 1.29 16.55
CA ARG A 4 -3.06 2.60 16.53
C ARG A 4 -3.37 3.45 15.29
N PHE A 5 -3.61 2.81 14.13
CA PHE A 5 -3.90 3.49 12.87
C PHE A 5 -5.32 3.22 12.35
N ALA A 6 -6.25 2.83 13.23
CA ALA A 6 -7.66 2.72 12.85
C ALA A 6 -8.17 4.04 12.26
N ASN A 7 -8.99 3.94 11.21
CA ASN A 7 -9.55 5.07 10.46
C ASN A 7 -8.53 5.97 9.75
N GLN A 8 -7.26 5.58 9.67
CA GLN A 8 -6.25 6.27 8.88
C GLN A 8 -6.10 5.63 7.49
N VAL A 9 -5.78 6.46 6.51
CA VAL A 9 -5.35 6.02 5.17
C VAL A 9 -3.85 6.29 5.04
N VAL A 10 -3.08 5.28 4.66
CA VAL A 10 -1.62 5.36 4.53
C VAL A 10 -1.21 5.00 3.12
N ILE A 11 -0.36 5.82 2.48
CA ILE A 11 0.26 5.47 1.19
C ILE A 11 1.64 4.88 1.47
N VAL A 12 1.91 3.71 0.90
CA VAL A 12 3.24 3.08 0.97
C VAL A 12 3.81 2.97 -0.44
N THR A 13 4.84 3.78 -0.72
CA THR A 13 5.63 3.69 -1.96
C THR A 13 6.65 2.56 -1.85
N GLY A 14 6.92 1.87 -2.97
CA GLY A 14 7.80 0.70 -2.96
C GLY A 14 7.17 -0.53 -2.30
N ALA A 15 5.83 -0.60 -2.23
CA ALA A 15 5.09 -1.64 -1.50
C ALA A 15 5.22 -3.06 -2.10
N SER A 16 5.81 -3.22 -3.29
CA SER A 16 5.84 -4.51 -3.99
C SER A 16 6.75 -5.56 -3.36
N THR A 17 7.80 -5.16 -2.62
CA THR A 17 8.77 -6.09 -2.03
C THR A 17 9.45 -5.53 -0.78
N GLY A 18 10.22 -6.36 -0.07
CA GLY A 18 11.15 -5.94 0.98
C GLY A 18 10.47 -5.13 2.09
N ILE A 19 11.12 -4.02 2.48
CA ILE A 19 10.65 -3.17 3.57
C ILE A 19 9.27 -2.58 3.26
N GLY A 20 9.04 -2.05 2.05
CA GLY A 20 7.74 -1.48 1.70
C GLY A 20 6.58 -2.48 1.83
N ARG A 21 6.80 -3.73 1.40
CA ARG A 21 5.82 -4.81 1.59
C ARG A 21 5.54 -5.09 3.07
N ALA A 22 6.59 -5.21 3.88
CA ALA A 22 6.46 -5.45 5.32
C ALA A 22 5.77 -4.28 6.04
N THR A 23 6.10 -3.04 5.65
CA THR A 23 5.49 -1.82 6.18
C THR A 23 4.00 -1.76 5.86
N ALA A 24 3.60 -2.07 4.62
CA ALA A 24 2.20 -2.10 4.24
C ALA A 24 1.38 -3.13 5.06
N LEU A 25 1.94 -4.33 5.27
CA LEU A 25 1.33 -5.34 6.14
C LEU A 25 1.21 -4.84 7.58
N ALA A 26 2.29 -4.27 8.13
CA ALA A 26 2.29 -3.77 9.50
C ALA A 26 1.24 -2.67 9.73
N PHE A 27 1.06 -1.75 8.77
CA PHE A 27 0.00 -0.73 8.85
C PHE A 27 -1.41 -1.33 8.76
N ALA A 28 -1.63 -2.29 7.86
CA ALA A 28 -2.92 -2.97 7.74
C ALA A 28 -3.27 -3.76 9.01
N ASP A 29 -2.31 -4.50 9.57
CA ASP A 29 -2.47 -5.23 10.83
C ASP A 29 -2.65 -4.28 12.03
N ALA A 30 -2.18 -3.03 11.92
CA ALA A 30 -2.41 -1.96 12.89
C ALA A 30 -3.71 -1.16 12.68
N GLY A 31 -4.56 -1.59 11.73
CA GLY A 31 -5.92 -1.07 11.50
C GLY A 31 -6.07 -0.03 10.39
N ALA A 32 -5.00 0.33 9.68
CA ALA A 32 -5.06 1.31 8.59
C ALA A 32 -5.69 0.71 7.32
N ARG A 33 -6.26 1.57 6.48
CA ARG A 33 -6.41 1.29 5.04
C ARG A 33 -5.13 1.75 4.34
N VAL A 34 -4.57 0.93 3.48
CA VAL A 34 -3.25 1.17 2.90
C VAL A 34 -3.32 1.18 1.37
N VAL A 35 -2.85 2.26 0.77
CA VAL A 35 -2.62 2.36 -0.67
C VAL A 35 -1.24 1.78 -0.98
N LEU A 36 -1.22 0.77 -1.83
CA LEU A 36 -0.01 0.09 -2.27
C LEU A 36 0.47 0.74 -3.58
N ALA A 37 1.59 1.47 -3.51
CA ALA A 37 2.16 2.18 -4.65
C ALA A 37 3.51 1.59 -5.06
N ALA A 38 3.60 1.02 -6.26
CA ALA A 38 4.85 0.55 -6.87
C ALA A 38 4.66 0.26 -8.36
N ARG A 39 5.76 0.10 -9.10
CA ARG A 39 5.75 -0.20 -10.55
C ARG A 39 5.26 -1.61 -10.90
N ASN A 40 5.49 -2.59 -10.03
CA ASN A 40 5.13 -3.99 -10.32
C ASN A 40 3.74 -4.32 -9.77
N GLU A 41 2.72 -4.13 -10.60
CA GLU A 41 1.31 -4.35 -10.24
C GLU A 41 1.02 -5.80 -9.81
N ALA A 42 1.63 -6.80 -10.45
CA ALA A 42 1.40 -8.21 -10.11
C ALA A 42 1.74 -8.49 -8.63
N LYS A 43 2.91 -8.03 -8.17
CA LYS A 43 3.33 -8.14 -6.77
C LYS A 43 2.44 -7.34 -5.81
N LEU A 44 1.91 -6.20 -6.26
CA LEU A 44 0.95 -5.43 -5.46
C LEU A 44 -0.36 -6.21 -5.27
N ARG A 45 -0.86 -6.86 -6.33
CA ARG A 45 -2.08 -7.68 -6.26
C ARG A 45 -1.88 -8.93 -5.40
N GLU A 46 -0.71 -9.57 -5.47
CA GLU A 46 -0.34 -10.67 -4.56
C GLU A 46 -0.39 -10.22 -3.09
N LEU A 47 0.14 -9.04 -2.77
CA LEU A 47 0.08 -8.47 -1.43
C LEU A 47 -1.37 -8.10 -1.04
N ALA A 48 -2.13 -7.49 -1.95
CA ALA A 48 -3.51 -7.09 -1.71
C ALA A 48 -4.40 -8.29 -1.35
N ALA A 49 -4.17 -9.45 -1.97
CA ALA A 49 -4.89 -10.69 -1.69
C ALA A 49 -4.74 -11.18 -0.24
N LEU A 50 -3.70 -10.76 0.48
CA LEU A 50 -3.51 -11.12 1.89
C LEU A 50 -4.49 -10.39 2.83
N ARG A 51 -4.96 -9.19 2.45
CA ARG A 51 -5.95 -8.38 3.20
C ARG A 51 -6.83 -7.58 2.21
N PRO A 52 -7.79 -8.23 1.52
CA PRO A 52 -8.60 -7.58 0.48
C PRO A 52 -9.32 -6.31 0.95
N ASP A 53 -9.76 -6.27 2.22
CA ASP A 53 -10.52 -5.13 2.79
C ASP A 53 -9.64 -4.01 3.37
N ARG A 54 -8.32 -4.11 3.20
CA ARG A 54 -7.35 -3.14 3.75
C ARG A 54 -6.46 -2.52 2.70
N PHE A 55 -6.35 -3.13 1.52
CA PHE A 55 -5.40 -2.70 0.50
C PHE A 55 -6.08 -2.15 -0.75
N LEU A 56 -5.61 -0.99 -1.21
CA LEU A 56 -5.92 -0.43 -2.52
C LEU A 56 -4.66 -0.49 -3.38
N VAL A 57 -4.73 -1.13 -4.55
CA VAL A 57 -3.60 -1.23 -5.48
C VAL A 57 -3.62 -0.02 -6.42
N VAL A 58 -2.53 0.75 -6.43
CA VAL A 58 -2.34 1.85 -7.38
C VAL A 58 -0.95 1.70 -7.99
N PRO A 59 -0.81 1.17 -9.22
CA PRO A 59 0.48 1.14 -9.89
C PRO A 59 1.04 2.57 -10.01
N THR A 60 2.29 2.75 -9.60
CA THR A 60 2.89 4.09 -9.52
C THR A 60 4.38 4.01 -9.82
N ASP A 61 4.84 4.79 -10.79
CA ASP A 61 6.22 5.23 -10.88
C ASP A 61 6.39 6.61 -10.23
N VAL A 62 7.06 6.66 -9.08
CA VAL A 62 7.26 7.90 -8.31
C VAL A 62 8.13 8.93 -9.05
N THR A 63 8.79 8.56 -10.14
CA THR A 63 9.54 9.49 -11.00
C THR A 63 8.66 10.22 -12.01
N ARG A 64 7.36 9.86 -12.10
CA ARG A 64 6.38 10.48 -12.99
C ARG A 64 5.35 11.26 -12.18
N ASP A 65 5.35 12.58 -12.30
CA ASP A 65 4.41 13.45 -11.57
C ASP A 65 2.94 13.07 -11.79
N ALA A 66 2.58 12.64 -13.00
CA ALA A 66 1.23 12.19 -13.32
C ALA A 66 0.80 10.95 -12.53
N ASP A 67 1.73 10.05 -12.20
CA ASP A 67 1.44 8.86 -11.40
C ASP A 67 1.31 9.24 -9.92
N VAL A 68 2.15 10.17 -9.44
CA VAL A 68 2.08 10.69 -8.06
C VAL A 68 0.77 11.45 -7.83
N ALA A 69 0.34 12.27 -8.80
CA ALA A 69 -0.91 13.02 -8.74
C ALA A 69 -2.16 12.14 -8.65
N ARG A 70 -2.09 10.87 -9.08
CA ARG A 70 -3.20 9.90 -8.96
C ARG A 70 -3.31 9.25 -7.58
N LEU A 71 -2.34 9.47 -6.69
CA LEU A 71 -2.33 8.91 -5.34
C LEU A 71 -3.12 9.75 -4.32
N VAL A 72 -3.44 11.02 -4.63
CA VAL A 72 -4.01 12.01 -3.70
C VAL A 72 -5.26 12.68 -4.25
#